data_AF-A0A838JXV0-F1
#
_entry.id   AF-A0A838JXV0-F1
#
_cell.length_a   1.000
_cell.length_b   1.000
_cell.length_c   1.000
_cell.angle_alpha   90.00
_cell.angle_beta   90.00
_cell.angle_gamma   90.00
#
_symmetry.space_group_name_H-M   'P 1'
#
loop_
_entity.id
_entity.type
_entity.pdbx_description
1 polymer ?
#
loop_
_entity_poly.entity_id
_entity_poly.type
_entity_poly.pdbx_seq_one_letter_code
_entity_poly.pdbx_strand_id
1 'polypeptide(L)' 'MAAVTAVAAQITVPLTPVPFTLQVLAVILTGLLLGARIGALAQAVYVLVGAVGVPVFSGF' A
#
# COMPACT_ATOMS: atom_id res chain seq x y z
N MET A 1 -0.22 -6.29 -7.45
CA MET A 1 0.30 -4.98 -7.01
C MET A 1 0.67 -4.89 -5.53
N ALA A 2 0.30 -5.85 -4.67
CA ALA A 2 0.59 -5.79 -3.23
C ALA A 2 2.07 -5.48 -2.88
N ALA A 3 3.02 -6.12 -3.56
CA ALA A 3 4.46 -5.85 -3.37
C ALA A 3 4.86 -4.42 -3.76
N VAL A 4 4.26 -3.87 -4.84
CA VAL A 4 4.49 -2.48 -5.26
C VAL A 4 3.91 -1.50 -4.25
N THR A 5 2.73 -1.82 -3.69
CA THR A 5 2.11 -1.01 -2.63
C THR A 5 2.95 -1.00 -1.37
N ALA A 6 3.55 -2.13 -0.99
CA ALA A 6 4.46 -2.24 0.16
C ALA A 6 5.75 -1.44 -0.03
N VAL A 7 6.39 -1.55 -1.21
CA VAL A 7 7.60 -0.76 -1.50
C VAL A 7 7.28 0.75 -1.55
N ALA A 8 6.14 1.13 -2.14
CA ALA A 8 5.71 2.52 -2.18
C ALA A 8 5.32 3.07 -0.80
N ALA A 9 4.88 2.22 0.14
CA ALA A 9 4.59 2.61 1.52
C ALA A 9 5.85 2.98 2.31
N GLN A 10 7.02 2.43 1.94
CA GLN A 10 8.29 2.79 2.58
C GLN A 10 8.72 4.23 2.23
N ILE A 11 8.34 4.74 1.06
CA ILE A 11 8.63 6.11 0.66
C ILE A 11 7.61 7.03 1.34
N THR A 12 8.00 7.53 2.50
CA THR A 12 7.20 8.40 3.35
C THR A 12 7.84 9.78 3.44
N VAL A 13 7.07 10.81 3.10
CA VAL A 13 7.44 12.20 3.34
C VAL A 13 6.88 12.59 4.72
N PRO A 14 7.74 12.90 5.71
CA PRO A 14 7.29 13.26 7.04
C PRO A 14 6.63 14.64 7.00
N LEU A 15 5.30 14.65 6.88
CA LEU A 15 4.45 15.82 7.02
C LEU A 15 3.69 15.70 8.35
N THR A 16 3.67 16.77 9.13
CA THR A 16 2.80 16.87 10.31
C THR A 16 1.43 17.39 9.89
N PRO A 17 0.30 16.79 10.31
CA PRO A 17 0.15 15.77 11.36
C PRO A 17 0.16 14.31 10.87
N VAL A 18 -0.04 14.07 9.57
CA VAL A 18 -0.11 12.72 8.99
C VAL A 18 0.96 12.59 7.90
N PRO A 19 1.88 11.62 8.03
CA PRO A 19 2.90 11.39 7.02
C PRO A 19 2.27 11.04 5.67
N PHE A 20 2.71 11.71 4.61
CA PHE A 20 2.23 11.43 3.27
C PHE A 20 3.12 10.36 2.62
N THR A 21 2.52 9.29 2.13
CA THR A 21 3.23 8.13 1.60
C THR A 21 2.91 7.92 0.12
N LEU A 22 3.85 7.35 -0.64
CA LEU A 22 3.54 6.92 -2.02
C LEU A 22 2.61 5.69 -2.06
N GLN A 23 2.24 5.13 -0.90
CA GLN A 23 1.24 4.08 -0.78
C GLN A 23 -0.08 4.48 -1.47
N VAL A 24 -0.57 5.70 -1.25
CA VAL A 24 -1.86 6.16 -1.78
C VAL A 24 -1.87 6.13 -3.32
N LEU A 25 -0.77 6.58 -3.94
CA LEU A 25 -0.58 6.50 -5.39
C LEU A 25 -0.60 5.04 -5.87
N ALA A 26 0.12 4.15 -5.19
CA ALA A 26 0.17 2.74 -5.54
C ALA A 26 -1.20 2.04 -5.38
N VAL A 27 -2.02 2.44 -4.40
CA VAL A 27 -3.40 1.95 -4.22
C VAL A 27 -4.28 2.37 -5.39
N ILE A 28 -4.23 3.64 -5.80
CA ILE A 28 -5.02 4.15 -6.93
C ILE A 28 -4.59 3.45 -8.23
N LEU A 29 -3.28 3.33 -8.48
CA LEU A 29 -2.76 2.60 -9.64
C LEU A 29 -3.16 1.12 -9.62
N THR A 30 -3.26 0.51 -8.44
CA THR A 30 -3.75 -0.87 -8.30
C THR A 30 -5.20 -0.99 -8.76
N GLY A 31 -6.07 -0.06 -8.35
CA GLY A 31 -7.46 -0.02 -8.80
C GLY A 31 -7.60 0.29 -10.29
N LEU A 32 -6.77 1.18 -10.82
CA LEU A 32 -6.79 1.60 -12.22
C LEU A 32 -6.28 0.51 -13.18
N LEU A 33 -5.18 -0.16 -12.83
CA LEU A 33 -4.52 -1.15 -13.70
C LEU A 33 -5.14 -2.54 -13.61
N LEU A 34 -5.62 -2.96 -12.43
CA LEU A 34 -6.19 -4.30 -12.22
C LEU A 34 -7.73 -4.31 -12.18
N GLY A 35 -8.37 -3.14 -12.19
CA GLY A 35 -9.82 -3.02 -12.05
C GLY A 35 -10.33 -3.33 -10.63
N ALA A 36 -11.62 -3.11 -10.40
CA ALA A 36 -12.21 -3.12 -9.05
C ALA A 36 -12.08 -4.49 -8.33
N ARG A 37 -12.27 -5.62 -9.02
CA ARG A 37 -12.24 -6.95 -8.39
C ARG A 37 -10.82 -7.42 -8.06
N ILE A 38 -9.90 -7.34 -9.01
CA ILE A 38 -8.52 -7.83 -8.82
C ILE A 38 -7.71 -6.81 -8.01
N GLY A 39 -7.99 -5.52 -8.14
CA GLY A 39 -7.42 -4.47 -7.29
C GLY A 39 -7.82 -4.64 -5.82
N ALA A 40 -9.09 -4.94 -5.53
CA ALA A 40 -9.53 -5.23 -4.16
C ALA A 40 -8.85 -6.47 -3.57
N LEU A 41 -8.72 -7.56 -4.35
CA LEU A 41 -7.98 -8.74 -3.92
C LEU A 41 -6.51 -8.44 -3.64
N ALA A 42 -5.85 -7.64 -4.49
CA ALA A 42 -4.46 -7.25 -4.27
C ALA A 42 -4.27 -6.40 -3.00
N GLN A 43 -5.20 -5.50 -2.69
CA GLN A 43 -5.18 -4.72 -1.45
C GLN A 43 -5.50 -5.57 -0.21
N ALA A 44 -6.43 -6.54 -0.33
CA ALA A 44 -6.70 -7.49 0.74
C ALA A 44 -5.47 -8.33 1.08
N VAL A 45 -4.72 -8.80 0.07
CA VAL A 45 -3.45 -9.51 0.29
C VAL A 45 -2.41 -8.60 0.95
N TYR A 46 -2.29 -7.33 0.53
CA TYR A 46 -1.39 -6.37 1.17
C TYR A 46 -1.70 -6.20 2.67
N VAL A 47 -2.98 -6.03 3.02
CA VAL A 47 -3.43 -5.91 4.41
C VAL A 47 -3.19 -7.21 5.19
N LEU A 48 -3.48 -8.37 4.61
CA LEU A 48 -3.24 -9.67 5.26
C LEU A 48 -1.75 -9.90 5.54
N VAL A 49 -0.87 -9.53 4.60
CA VAL A 49 0.59 -9.64 4.79
C VAL A 49 1.06 -8.75 5.93
N GLY A 50 0.55 -7.52 6.04
CA GLY A 50 0.82 -6.64 7.18
C GLY A 50 0.22 -7.16 8.49
N ALA A 51 -0.97 -7.76 8.46
CA ALA A 51 -1.63 -8.33 9.63
C ALA A 51 -0.92 -9.58 10.18
N VAL A 52 -0.25 -10.35 9.32
CA VAL A 52 0.58 -11.50 9.71
C VAL A 52 1.91 -11.05 10.37
N GLY A 53 2.19 -9.75 10.42
CA GLY A 53 3.36 -9.19 11.12
C GLY A 53 4.55 -8.93 10.21
N VAL A 54 4.39 -9.01 8.89
CA VAL A 54 5.43 -8.58 7.95
C VAL A 54 5.47 -7.04 7.96
N PRO A 55 6.65 -6.40 8.08
CA PRO A 55 6.78 -4.94 8.11
C PRO A 55 6.59 -4.35 6.71
N VAL A 56 5.36 -4.40 6.20
CA VAL A 56 4.97 -3.84 4.90
C VAL A 56 4.31 -2.47 5.00
N PHE A 57 3.92 -2.05 6.21
CA PHE A 57 3.35 -0.72 6.43
C PHE A 57 4.43 0.35 6.52
N SER A 58 4.04 1.57 6.14
CA SER A 58 4.85 2.78 6.30
C SER A 58 5.28 2.96 7.76
N GLY A 59 6.58 3.17 7.99
CA GLY A 59 7.11 3.56 9.30
C GLY A 59 7.29 2.41 10.31
N PHE A 60 7.40 1.17 9.85
CA PHE A 60 7.95 0.06 10.64
C PHE A 60 9.47 0.17 10.83
#